data_AF-A0A919CVX4-F1
#
_entry.id   AF-A0A919CVX4-F1
#
_cell.length_a   1.000
_cell.length_b   1.000
_cell.length_c   1.000
_cell.angle_alpha   90.00
_cell.angle_beta   90.00
_cell.angle_gamma   90.00
#
_symmetry.space_group_name_H-M   'P 1'
#
loop_
_entity.id
_entity.type
_entity.pdbx_description
1 polymer ?
#
loop_
_entity_poly.entity_id
_entity_poly.type
_entity_poly.pdbx_seq_one_letter_code
_entity_poly.pdbx_strand_id
1 'polypeptide(L)'
;MASGAATPTQIGGLVGMGAKSLTYHLNIMKAAAFIRYDQDLLLQRKPVITVADPIVRFHDLIVRPNLVDFEMREGSAAWERSRETFSSKVLGPHFEDLARQWTLRYGRERGLDDIGQVGTTTVPCREHRGHEVDVVALGRESRARDKRAARITLLGEAKATNKSRTTADLRRLEHIRDVLCAQGWDAEGCALALYARSEPAPDLVAAAKEGRVLLVGMTEMYGGTPAQAPLTGPPRPR
;
A
#
# COMPACT_ATOMS: atom_id res chain seq x y z
N MET A 1 -0.48 8.33 -13.82
CA MET A 1 -0.13 8.18 -15.25
C MET A 1 1.38 8.17 -15.42
N ALA A 2 1.90 7.66 -16.54
CA ALA A 2 3.34 7.45 -16.78
C ALA A 2 4.23 8.69 -16.51
N SER A 3 3.68 9.91 -16.65
CA SER A 3 4.34 11.20 -16.38
C SER A 3 4.14 11.76 -14.96
N GLY A 4 3.54 11.00 -14.04
CA GLY A 4 3.23 11.45 -12.67
C GLY A 4 1.92 12.21 -12.50
N ALA A 5 1.18 12.50 -13.57
CA ALA A 5 -0.16 13.07 -13.47
C ALA A 5 -1.11 12.07 -12.79
N ALA A 6 -1.77 12.51 -11.73
CA ALA A 6 -2.59 11.67 -10.88
C ALA A 6 -3.98 12.24 -10.58
N THR A 7 -4.28 13.47 -11.03
CA THR A 7 -5.60 14.10 -10.87
C THR A 7 -6.26 14.33 -12.23
N PRO A 8 -7.61 14.37 -12.31
CA PRO A 8 -8.31 14.65 -13.57
C PRO A 8 -7.80 15.91 -14.27
N THR A 9 -7.50 16.98 -13.53
CA THR A 9 -6.97 18.23 -14.09
C THR A 9 -5.61 18.04 -14.74
N GLN A 10 -4.67 17.37 -14.06
CA GLN A 10 -3.33 17.11 -14.61
C GLN A 10 -3.41 16.20 -15.83
N ILE A 11 -4.25 15.16 -15.77
CA ILE A 11 -4.45 14.22 -16.88
C ILE A 11 -5.04 14.95 -18.08
N GLY A 12 -6.08 15.77 -17.88
CA GLY A 12 -6.72 16.55 -18.95
C GLY A 12 -5.77 17.50 -19.65
N GLY A 13 -4.90 18.17 -18.88
CA GLY A 13 -3.85 19.03 -19.42
C GLY A 13 -2.87 18.27 -20.33
N LEU A 14 -2.52 17.03 -19.98
CA LEU A 14 -1.61 16.21 -20.79
C LEU A 14 -2.24 15.65 -22.06
N VAL A 15 -3.53 15.29 -22.02
CA VAL A 15 -4.22 14.67 -23.18
C VAL A 15 -4.98 15.70 -24.03
N GLY A 16 -4.87 16.99 -23.72
CA GLY A 16 -5.55 18.06 -24.45
C GLY A 16 -7.08 17.99 -24.38
N MET A 17 -7.64 17.36 -23.34
CA MET A 17 -9.08 17.11 -23.22
C MET A 17 -9.72 17.95 -22.12
N GLY A 18 -10.85 18.60 -22.44
CA GLY A 18 -11.65 19.32 -21.45
C GLY A 18 -12.17 18.42 -20.33
N ALA A 19 -12.23 18.95 -19.10
CA ALA A 19 -12.50 18.17 -17.88
C ALA A 19 -13.79 17.33 -17.92
N LYS A 20 -14.88 17.83 -18.55
CA LYS A 20 -16.14 17.09 -18.69
C LYS A 20 -16.00 15.85 -19.58
N SER A 21 -15.35 15.98 -20.75
CA SER A 21 -15.09 14.87 -21.65
C SER A 21 -14.17 13.84 -20.99
N LEU A 22 -13.14 14.30 -20.27
CA LEU A 22 -12.21 13.40 -19.59
C LEU A 22 -12.91 12.59 -18.49
N THR A 23 -13.83 13.20 -17.75
CA THR A 23 -14.54 12.54 -16.64
C THR A 23 -15.32 11.32 -17.12
N TYR A 24 -15.97 11.42 -18.27
CA TYR A 24 -16.67 10.28 -18.89
C TYR A 24 -15.73 9.10 -19.18
N HIS A 25 -14.60 9.35 -19.83
CA HIS A 25 -13.62 8.33 -20.17
C HIS A 25 -12.97 7.71 -18.92
N LEU A 26 -12.64 8.53 -17.91
CA LEU A 26 -12.09 8.04 -16.66
C LEU A 26 -13.11 7.13 -15.92
N ASN A 27 -14.39 7.46 -15.95
CA ASN A 27 -15.42 6.60 -15.35
C ASN A 27 -15.54 5.26 -16.07
N ILE A 28 -15.47 5.23 -17.41
CA ILE A 28 -15.44 3.98 -18.18
C ILE A 28 -14.21 3.16 -17.82
N MET A 29 -13.02 3.76 -17.83
CA MET A 29 -11.78 3.05 -17.50
C MET A 29 -11.78 2.55 -16.06
N LYS A 30 -12.39 3.29 -15.12
CA LYS A 30 -12.56 2.85 -13.73
C LYS A 30 -13.52 1.65 -13.65
N ALA A 31 -14.67 1.72 -14.33
CA ALA A 31 -15.67 0.64 -14.34
C ALA A 31 -15.11 -0.64 -14.97
N ALA A 32 -14.28 -0.51 -16.01
CA ALA A 32 -13.56 -1.61 -16.64
C ALA A 32 -12.28 -2.03 -15.89
N ALA A 33 -12.04 -1.48 -14.69
CA ALA A 33 -10.87 -1.77 -13.85
C ALA A 33 -9.50 -1.50 -14.50
N PHE A 34 -9.42 -0.67 -15.54
CA PHE A 34 -8.15 -0.22 -16.13
C PHE A 34 -7.45 0.82 -15.26
N ILE A 35 -8.21 1.62 -14.51
CA ILE A 35 -7.68 2.60 -13.56
C ILE A 35 -8.35 2.46 -12.19
N ARG A 36 -7.62 2.87 -11.16
CA ARG A 36 -8.11 2.96 -9.78
C ARG A 36 -8.13 4.41 -9.31
N TYR A 37 -9.03 4.67 -8.37
CA TYR A 37 -9.14 5.92 -7.66
C TYR A 37 -8.77 5.62 -6.21
N ASP A 38 -7.50 5.83 -5.88
CA ASP A 38 -6.98 5.60 -4.55
C ASP A 38 -7.29 6.82 -3.69
N GLN A 39 -8.22 6.62 -2.76
CA GLN A 39 -8.70 7.65 -1.85
C GLN A 39 -7.98 7.49 -0.51
N ASP A 40 -7.45 8.59 0.03
CA ASP A 40 -6.89 8.58 1.38
C ASP A 40 -7.98 8.18 2.39
N LEU A 41 -7.66 7.18 3.22
CA LEU A 41 -8.63 6.55 4.11
C LEU A 41 -8.93 7.41 5.35
N LEU A 42 -8.00 8.27 5.75
CA LEU A 42 -8.13 9.12 6.94
C LEU A 42 -8.33 10.59 6.59
N LEU A 43 -7.83 11.06 5.43
CA LEU A 43 -7.88 12.46 5.05
C LEU A 43 -8.88 12.73 3.92
N GLN A 44 -9.65 13.81 4.05
CA GLN A 44 -10.47 14.34 2.97
C GLN A 44 -9.57 15.00 1.91
N ARG A 45 -9.17 14.22 0.90
CA ARG A 45 -8.32 14.66 -0.22
C ARG A 45 -8.92 14.27 -1.55
N LYS A 46 -8.45 14.87 -2.64
CA LYS A 46 -8.81 14.40 -3.98
C LYS A 46 -8.19 13.00 -4.19
N PRO A 47 -8.93 12.04 -4.78
CA PRO A 47 -8.40 10.73 -5.08
C PRO A 47 -7.27 10.81 -6.10
N VAL A 48 -6.32 9.91 -5.95
CA VAL A 48 -5.18 9.71 -6.86
C VAL A 48 -5.59 8.67 -7.90
N ILE A 49 -5.44 9.00 -9.18
CA ILE A 49 -5.74 8.11 -10.30
C ILE A 49 -4.50 7.32 -10.68
N THR A 50 -4.58 6.00 -10.59
CA THR A 50 -3.48 5.09 -10.91
C THR A 50 -3.91 4.06 -11.96
N VAL A 51 -3.01 3.68 -12.86
CA VAL A 51 -3.27 2.57 -13.81
C VAL A 51 -3.36 1.28 -13.00
N ALA A 52 -4.40 0.47 -13.15
CA ALA A 52 -4.59 -0.67 -12.26
C ALA A 52 -3.60 -1.80 -12.51
N ASP A 53 -3.31 -2.06 -13.79
CA ASP A 53 -2.57 -3.22 -14.27
C ASP A 53 -1.05 -2.99 -14.25
N PRO A 54 -0.25 -3.82 -13.54
CA PRO A 54 1.20 -3.70 -13.51
C PRO A 54 1.88 -3.97 -14.86
N ILE A 55 1.29 -4.78 -15.74
CA ILE A 55 1.81 -5.06 -17.09
C ILE A 55 1.66 -3.84 -17.98
N VAL A 56 0.53 -3.14 -17.92
CA VAL A 56 0.35 -1.87 -18.64
C VAL A 56 1.36 -0.82 -18.15
N ARG A 57 1.57 -0.72 -16.84
CA ARG A 57 2.61 0.17 -16.27
C ARG A 57 4.01 -0.23 -16.74
N PHE A 58 4.33 -1.52 -16.75
CA PHE A 58 5.61 -2.03 -17.24
C PHE A 58 5.82 -1.67 -18.72
N HIS A 59 4.82 -1.90 -19.56
CA HIS A 59 4.87 -1.52 -20.96
C HIS A 59 5.15 -0.03 -21.12
N ASP A 60 4.38 0.84 -20.47
CA ASP A 60 4.47 2.28 -20.67
C ASP A 60 5.71 2.92 -20.05
N LEU A 61 6.22 2.38 -18.94
CA LEU A 61 7.36 2.94 -18.22
C LEU A 61 8.70 2.32 -18.60
N ILE A 62 8.69 1.10 -19.15
CA ILE A 62 9.92 0.32 -19.41
C ILE A 62 10.02 -0.04 -20.89
N VAL A 63 8.99 -0.67 -21.47
CA VAL A 63 9.06 -1.18 -22.85
C VAL A 63 9.07 -0.04 -23.86
N ARG A 64 8.01 0.78 -23.86
CA ARG A 64 7.82 1.86 -24.84
C ARG A 64 8.97 2.88 -24.83
N PRO A 65 9.51 3.35 -23.68
CA PRO A 65 10.62 4.30 -23.67
C PRO A 65 11.96 3.73 -24.20
N ASN A 66 12.15 2.41 -24.14
CA ASN A 66 13.40 1.75 -24.55
C ASN A 66 13.21 0.88 -25.81
N LEU A 67 12.19 1.13 -26.63
CA LEU A 67 11.83 0.26 -27.77
C LEU A 67 13.00 0.05 -28.74
N VAL A 68 13.73 1.12 -29.06
CA VAL A 68 14.92 1.07 -29.94
C VAL A 68 15.99 0.15 -29.36
N ASP A 69 16.29 0.25 -28.07
CA ASP A 69 17.30 -0.59 -27.42
C ASP A 69 16.89 -2.08 -27.45
N PHE A 70 15.59 -2.37 -27.28
CA PHE A 70 15.08 -3.73 -27.40
C PHE A 70 15.17 -4.27 -28.84
N GLU A 71 14.87 -3.44 -29.84
CA GLU A 71 15.01 -3.79 -31.27
C GLU A 71 16.48 -4.03 -31.66
N MET A 72 17.40 -3.25 -31.08
CA MET A 72 18.85 -3.39 -31.27
C MET A 72 19.48 -4.53 -30.45
N ARG A 73 18.67 -5.34 -29.75
CA ARG A 73 19.11 -6.43 -28.85
C ARG A 73 20.00 -5.95 -27.68
N GLU A 74 19.88 -4.70 -27.29
CA GLU A 74 20.54 -4.11 -26.11
C GLU A 74 19.67 -4.18 -24.84
N GLY A 75 18.74 -5.13 -24.79
CA GLY A 75 17.73 -5.24 -23.72
C GLY A 75 18.31 -5.32 -22.30
N SER A 76 19.50 -5.91 -22.12
CA SER A 76 20.17 -5.95 -20.81
C SER A 76 20.57 -4.57 -20.31
N ALA A 77 21.09 -3.70 -21.18
CA ALA A 77 21.49 -2.34 -20.82
C ALA A 77 20.26 -1.46 -20.56
N ALA A 78 19.23 -1.59 -21.39
CA ALA A 78 17.93 -0.95 -21.19
C ALA A 78 17.28 -1.37 -19.86
N TRP A 79 17.38 -2.66 -19.52
CA TRP A 79 16.88 -3.18 -18.25
C TRP A 79 17.63 -2.57 -17.07
N GLU A 80 18.97 -2.58 -17.07
CA GLU A 80 19.77 -2.07 -15.93
C GLU A 80 19.41 -0.61 -15.61
N ARG A 81 19.28 0.25 -16.64
CA ARG A 81 18.81 1.64 -16.49
C ARG A 81 17.40 1.75 -15.92
N SER A 82 16.55 0.78 -16.22
CA SER A 82 15.12 0.80 -15.88
C SER A 82 14.81 0.12 -14.54
N ARG A 83 15.77 -0.55 -13.88
CA ARG A 83 15.54 -1.33 -12.66
C ARG A 83 14.93 -0.52 -11.52
N GLU A 84 15.39 0.71 -11.31
CA GLU A 84 14.85 1.58 -10.26
C GLU A 84 13.40 2.00 -10.56
N THR A 85 13.13 2.37 -11.81
CA THR A 85 11.77 2.70 -12.29
C THR A 85 10.83 1.50 -12.15
N PHE A 86 11.27 0.32 -12.57
CA PHE A 86 10.50 -0.91 -12.40
C PHE A 86 10.19 -1.17 -10.93
N SER A 87 11.20 -1.14 -10.07
CA SER A 87 11.03 -1.41 -8.64
C SER A 87 10.08 -0.40 -7.98
N SER A 88 10.21 0.89 -8.28
CA SER A 88 9.48 1.96 -7.59
C SER A 88 8.12 2.30 -8.18
N LYS A 89 7.92 2.10 -9.49
CA LYS A 89 6.69 2.52 -10.19
C LYS A 89 5.82 1.35 -10.67
N VAL A 90 6.38 0.15 -10.75
CA VAL A 90 5.64 -1.05 -11.15
C VAL A 90 5.49 -1.98 -9.97
N LEU A 91 6.59 -2.54 -9.47
CA LEU A 91 6.57 -3.59 -8.47
C LEU A 91 6.08 -3.12 -7.09
N GLY A 92 6.63 -2.02 -6.58
CA GLY A 92 6.24 -1.46 -5.27
C GLY A 92 4.74 -1.19 -5.17
N PRO A 93 4.18 -0.33 -6.03
CA PRO A 93 2.74 -0.03 -6.02
C PRO A 93 1.82 -1.24 -6.26
N HIS A 94 2.29 -2.25 -7.00
CA HIS A 94 1.53 -3.50 -7.15
C HIS A 94 1.55 -4.33 -5.87
N PHE A 95 2.70 -4.42 -5.21
CA PHE A 95 2.85 -5.16 -3.96
C PHE A 95 2.06 -4.51 -2.81
N GLU A 96 2.01 -3.18 -2.73
CA GLU A 96 1.13 -2.47 -1.80
C GLU A 96 -0.34 -2.79 -2.03
N ASP A 97 -0.76 -2.89 -3.30
CA ASP A 97 -2.13 -3.27 -3.66
C ASP A 97 -2.45 -4.71 -3.24
N LEU A 98 -1.53 -5.64 -3.52
CA LEU A 98 -1.64 -7.03 -3.05
C LEU A 98 -1.73 -7.11 -1.52
N ALA A 99 -0.93 -6.32 -0.79
CA ALA A 99 -0.97 -6.28 0.66
C ALA A 99 -2.34 -5.81 1.19
N ARG A 100 -2.92 -4.76 0.59
CA ARG A 100 -4.27 -4.28 0.95
C ARG A 100 -5.35 -5.33 0.62
N GLN A 101 -5.30 -5.94 -0.56
CA GLN A 101 -6.24 -6.99 -0.95
C GLN A 101 -6.15 -8.22 -0.03
N TRP A 102 -4.93 -8.64 0.30
CA TRP A 102 -4.70 -9.75 1.20
C TRP A 102 -5.23 -9.43 2.60
N THR A 103 -4.99 -8.23 3.12
CA THR A 103 -5.52 -7.78 4.43
C THR A 103 -7.04 -7.88 4.46
N LEU A 104 -7.70 -7.40 3.41
CA LEU A 104 -9.15 -7.39 3.32
C LEU A 104 -9.74 -8.81 3.24
N ARG A 105 -9.09 -9.72 2.50
CA ARG A 105 -9.60 -11.08 2.24
C ARG A 105 -9.24 -12.08 3.33
N TYR A 106 -8.00 -12.07 3.78
CA TYR A 106 -7.41 -13.11 4.63
C TYR A 106 -7.00 -12.61 6.02
N GLY A 107 -7.09 -11.31 6.29
CA GLY A 107 -6.69 -10.74 7.58
C GLY A 107 -7.40 -11.40 8.76
N ARG A 108 -8.69 -11.72 8.62
CA ARG A 108 -9.48 -12.40 9.67
C ARG A 108 -8.90 -13.76 10.05
N GLU A 109 -8.42 -14.53 9.09
CA GLU A 109 -7.80 -15.84 9.32
C GLU A 109 -6.49 -15.73 10.11
N ARG A 110 -5.95 -14.50 10.23
CA ARG A 110 -4.73 -14.17 10.96
C ARG A 110 -4.99 -13.42 12.27
N GLY A 111 -6.24 -13.41 12.74
CA GLY A 111 -6.64 -12.77 14.00
C GLY A 111 -6.96 -11.29 13.87
N LEU A 112 -7.13 -10.76 12.66
CA LEU A 112 -7.63 -9.39 12.44
C LEU A 112 -9.17 -9.41 12.34
N ASP A 113 -9.84 -9.55 13.48
CA ASP A 113 -11.28 -9.84 13.55
C ASP A 113 -12.18 -8.68 13.04
N ASP A 114 -11.72 -7.43 13.15
CA ASP A 114 -12.47 -6.21 12.81
C ASP A 114 -11.87 -5.45 11.60
N ILE A 115 -11.91 -6.06 10.43
CA ILE A 115 -11.49 -5.44 9.15
C ILE A 115 -12.71 -5.05 8.31
N GLY A 116 -12.97 -3.75 8.21
CA GLY A 116 -13.94 -3.11 7.33
C GLY A 116 -13.29 -2.60 6.04
N GLN A 117 -12.99 -1.31 5.99
CA GLN A 117 -12.33 -0.68 4.83
C GLN A 117 -10.81 -0.80 4.94
N VAL A 118 -10.14 -1.12 3.83
CA VAL A 118 -8.68 -1.16 3.74
C VAL A 118 -8.21 -0.20 2.65
N GLY A 119 -7.20 0.60 2.95
CA GLY A 119 -6.68 1.64 2.06
C GLY A 119 -5.29 2.08 2.45
N THR A 120 -4.94 3.31 2.11
CA THR A 120 -3.67 3.96 2.44
C THR A 120 -3.96 5.33 3.06
N THR A 121 -2.99 5.88 3.77
CA THR A 121 -3.04 7.26 4.28
C THR A 121 -1.67 7.88 4.28
N THR A 122 -1.64 9.21 4.24
CA THR A 122 -0.45 9.97 4.64
C THR A 122 -0.64 10.53 6.04
N VAL A 123 0.43 10.52 6.85
CA VAL A 123 0.43 10.99 8.24
C VAL A 123 1.44 12.13 8.37
N PRO A 124 0.99 13.37 8.57
CA PRO A 124 1.90 14.47 8.88
C PRO A 124 2.65 14.16 10.18
N CYS A 125 3.97 14.36 10.18
CA CYS A 125 4.82 14.18 11.34
C CYS A 125 5.71 15.40 11.50
N ARG A 126 5.93 15.85 12.74
CA ARG A 126 6.76 17.03 13.03
C ARG A 126 8.26 16.73 12.99
N GLU A 127 8.63 15.48 13.26
CA GLU A 127 10.01 15.01 13.34
C GLU A 127 10.55 14.54 11.98
N HIS A 128 9.64 14.21 11.04
CA HIS A 128 9.97 13.62 9.74
C HIS A 128 9.27 14.39 8.62
N ARG A 129 9.57 14.06 7.35
CA ARG A 129 8.88 14.63 6.17
C ARG A 129 7.46 14.09 5.96
N GLY A 130 6.77 13.71 7.04
CA GLY A 130 5.56 12.90 7.02
C GLY A 130 5.83 11.42 6.74
N HIS A 131 4.80 10.60 6.94
CA HIS A 131 4.83 9.17 6.68
C HIS A 131 3.75 8.80 5.68
N GLU A 132 4.08 7.89 4.78
CA GLU A 132 3.09 7.14 4.00
C GLU A 132 2.87 5.80 4.71
N VAL A 133 1.60 5.41 4.82
CA VAL A 133 1.20 4.10 5.34
C VAL A 133 0.51 3.35 4.22
N ASP A 134 1.15 2.28 3.78
CA ASP A 134 0.74 1.53 2.58
C ASP A 134 -0.58 0.77 2.80
N VAL A 135 -0.79 0.31 4.04
CA VAL A 135 -1.96 -0.45 4.46
C VAL A 135 -2.53 0.13 5.76
N VAL A 136 -3.74 0.64 5.68
CA VAL A 136 -4.55 1.04 6.84
C VAL A 136 -5.85 0.28 6.77
N ALA A 137 -6.26 -0.34 7.87
CA ALA A 137 -7.59 -0.91 8.00
C ALA A 137 -8.41 -0.15 9.04
N LEU A 138 -9.68 0.06 8.74
CA LEU A 138 -10.68 0.56 9.67
C LEU A 138 -11.62 -0.56 10.09
N GLY A 139 -12.23 -0.44 11.27
CA GLY A 139 -13.28 -1.35 11.73
C GLY A 139 -14.51 -1.36 10.82
N ARG A 140 -15.36 -2.39 10.91
CA ARG A 140 -16.55 -2.55 10.04
C ARG A 140 -17.53 -1.39 10.15
N GLU A 141 -17.77 -0.95 11.37
CA GLU A 141 -18.70 0.14 11.68
C GLU A 141 -18.04 1.52 11.55
N SER A 142 -16.75 1.56 11.17
CA SER A 142 -16.01 2.80 11.10
C SER A 142 -16.34 3.62 9.86
N ARG A 143 -16.34 4.95 10.03
CA ARG A 143 -16.50 5.90 8.91
C ARG A 143 -15.15 6.48 8.53
N ALA A 144 -14.68 6.15 7.33
CA ALA A 144 -13.46 6.72 6.77
C ALA A 144 -13.50 8.25 6.79
N ARG A 145 -12.35 8.87 7.09
CA ARG A 145 -12.15 10.33 7.15
C ARG A 145 -12.97 11.08 8.21
N ASP A 146 -13.52 10.36 9.19
CA ASP A 146 -14.14 10.93 10.40
C ASP A 146 -13.35 10.48 11.63
N LYS A 147 -12.58 11.39 12.23
CA LYS A 147 -11.73 11.07 13.39
C LYS A 147 -12.48 10.47 14.57
N ARG A 148 -13.75 10.83 14.78
CA ARG A 148 -14.54 10.36 15.93
C ARG A 148 -15.17 9.00 15.69
N ALA A 149 -15.28 8.58 14.43
CA ALA A 149 -15.94 7.36 14.03
C ALA A 149 -15.00 6.38 13.29
N ALA A 150 -13.74 6.72 13.08
CA ALA A 150 -12.75 5.87 12.44
C ALA A 150 -11.87 5.18 13.49
N ARG A 151 -12.20 3.94 13.81
CA ARG A 151 -11.33 3.06 14.57
C ARG A 151 -10.33 2.39 13.63
N ILE A 152 -9.05 2.71 13.78
CA ILE A 152 -7.96 2.11 13.02
C ILE A 152 -7.64 0.76 13.65
N THR A 153 -7.80 -0.32 12.88
CA THR A 153 -7.61 -1.69 13.35
C THR A 153 -6.30 -2.31 12.89
N LEU A 154 -5.68 -1.76 11.84
CA LEU A 154 -4.36 -2.15 11.39
C LEU A 154 -3.61 -0.99 10.75
N LEU A 155 -2.31 -0.92 11.02
CA LEU A 155 -1.31 -0.14 10.29
C LEU A 155 -0.26 -1.08 9.72
N GLY A 156 0.12 -0.90 8.46
CA GLY A 156 1.15 -1.73 7.86
C GLY A 156 1.92 -1.11 6.71
N GLU A 157 3.09 -1.68 6.48
CA GLU A 157 4.00 -1.30 5.39
C GLU A 157 4.22 -2.47 4.44
N ALA A 158 4.28 -2.16 3.14
CA ALA A 158 4.55 -3.14 2.10
C ALA A 158 5.87 -2.85 1.40
N LYS A 159 6.79 -3.83 1.44
CA LYS A 159 8.15 -3.68 0.92
C LYS A 159 8.47 -4.78 -0.10
N ALA A 160 8.47 -4.39 -1.36
CA ALA A 160 8.75 -5.28 -2.48
C ALA A 160 10.26 -5.46 -2.79
N THR A 161 11.15 -4.88 -1.98
CA THR A 161 12.61 -4.93 -2.20
C THR A 161 13.23 -6.23 -1.68
N ASN A 162 14.47 -6.54 -2.13
CA ASN A 162 15.23 -7.68 -1.60
C ASN A 162 15.87 -7.41 -0.23
N LYS A 163 15.77 -6.19 0.31
CA LYS A 163 16.38 -5.86 1.60
C LYS A 163 15.57 -6.49 2.72
N SER A 164 16.21 -7.24 3.62
CA SER A 164 15.58 -7.77 4.83
C SER A 164 14.89 -6.66 5.61
N ARG A 165 13.70 -6.95 6.16
CA ARG A 165 13.02 -6.09 7.13
C ARG A 165 13.60 -6.32 8.52
N THR A 166 13.62 -5.30 9.37
CA THR A 166 14.18 -5.37 10.73
C THR A 166 13.22 -4.76 11.74
N THR A 167 13.57 -4.83 13.03
CA THR A 167 12.80 -4.14 14.08
C THR A 167 12.74 -2.61 13.92
N ALA A 168 13.57 -2.01 13.05
CA ALA A 168 13.45 -0.59 12.70
C ALA A 168 12.14 -0.29 11.95
N ASP A 169 11.69 -1.21 11.07
CA ASP A 169 10.41 -1.06 10.38
C ASP A 169 9.24 -1.12 11.38
N LEU A 170 9.32 -2.00 12.38
CA LEU A 170 8.34 -2.08 13.47
C LEU A 170 8.31 -0.79 14.31
N ARG A 171 9.46 -0.30 14.78
CA ARG A 171 9.55 0.96 15.53
C ARG A 171 8.98 2.15 14.76
N ARG A 172 9.13 2.15 13.42
CA ARG A 172 8.53 3.18 12.58
C ARG A 172 7.00 3.11 12.57
N LEU A 173 6.42 1.92 12.53
CA LEU A 173 4.97 1.73 12.62
C LEU A 173 4.43 2.10 14.01
N GLU A 174 5.15 1.76 15.08
CA GLU A 174 4.84 2.18 16.46
C GLU A 174 4.82 3.71 16.56
N HIS A 175 5.84 4.39 16.03
CA HIS A 175 5.88 5.86 15.99
C HIS A 175 4.69 6.45 15.21
N ILE A 176 4.33 5.87 14.05
CA ILE A 176 3.18 6.36 13.27
C ILE A 176 1.88 6.21 14.05
N ARG A 177 1.68 5.09 14.73
CA ARG A 177 0.53 4.89 15.61
C ARG A 177 0.46 5.98 16.67
N ASP A 178 1.58 6.27 17.34
CA ASP A 178 1.64 7.26 18.41
C ASP A 178 1.34 8.67 17.88
N VAL A 179 1.85 9.01 16.69
CA VAL A 179 1.53 10.26 15.98
C VAL A 179 0.05 10.36 15.63
N LEU A 180 -0.58 9.27 15.18
CA LEU A 180 -2.01 9.23 14.87
C LEU A 180 -2.87 9.41 16.14
N CYS A 181 -2.51 8.74 17.23
CA CYS A 181 -3.16 8.92 18.54
C CYS A 181 -3.05 10.37 19.01
N ALA A 182 -1.86 10.98 18.93
CA ALA A 182 -1.66 12.39 19.28
C ALA A 182 -2.48 13.36 18.41
N GLN A 183 -2.84 12.95 17.19
CA GLN A 183 -3.73 13.70 16.30
C GLN A 183 -5.23 13.45 16.55
N GLY A 184 -5.57 12.61 17.54
CA GLY A 184 -6.95 12.28 17.93
C GLY A 184 -7.61 11.17 17.11
N TRP A 185 -6.83 10.31 16.45
CA TRP A 185 -7.36 9.08 15.86
C TRP A 185 -7.38 7.95 16.89
N ASP A 186 -8.40 7.09 16.82
CA ASP A 186 -8.43 5.83 17.58
C ASP A 186 -7.52 4.79 16.88
N ALA A 187 -6.26 4.73 17.30
CA ALA A 187 -5.24 3.81 16.74
C ALA A 187 -4.48 3.00 17.80
N GLU A 188 -4.74 3.20 19.10
CA GLU A 188 -3.93 2.64 20.19
C GLU A 188 -3.88 1.10 20.14
N GLY A 189 -5.04 0.48 19.91
CA GLY A 189 -5.18 -0.98 19.81
C GLY A 189 -4.99 -1.56 18.42
N CYS A 190 -4.45 -0.81 17.45
CA CYS A 190 -4.29 -1.31 16.10
C CYS A 190 -3.18 -2.37 16.02
N ALA A 191 -3.39 -3.39 15.17
CA ALA A 191 -2.35 -4.33 14.82
C ALA A 191 -1.29 -3.66 13.93
N LEU A 192 -0.02 -4.05 14.10
CA LEU A 192 1.07 -3.63 13.22
C LEU A 192 1.42 -4.78 12.27
N ALA A 193 1.55 -4.50 10.98
CA ALA A 193 1.84 -5.52 9.97
C ALA A 193 2.96 -5.10 9.01
N LEU A 194 3.82 -6.05 8.67
CA LEU A 194 4.84 -5.88 7.63
C LEU A 194 4.63 -6.92 6.55
N TYR A 195 4.41 -6.42 5.34
CA TYR A 195 4.33 -7.20 4.13
C TYR A 195 5.68 -7.13 3.44
N ALA A 196 6.32 -8.27 3.21
CA ALA A 196 7.69 -8.31 2.70
C ALA A 196 7.88 -9.41 1.65
N ARG A 197 8.62 -9.08 0.60
CA ARG A 197 9.09 -10.10 -0.36
C ARG A 197 10.34 -10.84 0.13
N SER A 198 11.17 -10.14 0.88
CA SER A 198 12.40 -10.68 1.48
C SER A 198 12.12 -11.42 2.78
N GLU A 199 13.01 -12.32 3.14
CA GLU A 199 13.02 -12.92 4.47
C GLU A 199 13.28 -11.84 5.53
N PRO A 200 12.53 -11.86 6.65
CA PRO A 200 12.72 -10.92 7.75
C PRO A 200 13.97 -11.26 8.58
N ALA A 201 14.56 -10.24 9.22
CA ALA A 201 15.68 -10.44 10.11
C ALA A 201 15.26 -11.20 11.39
N PRO A 202 16.18 -11.93 12.05
CA PRO A 202 15.82 -12.77 13.21
C PRO A 202 15.17 -12.01 14.38
N ASP A 203 15.58 -10.76 14.61
CA ASP A 203 15.01 -9.88 15.65
C ASP A 203 13.54 -9.55 15.37
N LEU A 204 13.19 -9.36 14.10
CA LEU A 204 11.82 -9.11 13.68
C LEU A 204 10.96 -10.38 13.73
N VAL A 205 11.54 -11.55 13.41
CA VAL A 205 10.86 -12.85 13.59
C VAL A 205 10.54 -13.10 15.06
N ALA A 206 11.47 -12.78 15.98
CA ALA A 206 11.21 -12.87 17.41
C ALA A 206 10.04 -11.95 17.83
N ALA A 207 10.04 -10.70 17.37
CA ALA A 207 8.94 -9.77 17.61
C ALA A 207 7.59 -10.29 17.10
N ALA A 208 7.57 -10.96 15.96
CA ALA A 208 6.35 -11.56 15.40
C ALA A 208 5.84 -12.73 16.25
N LYS A 209 6.74 -13.59 16.76
CA LYS A 209 6.38 -14.69 17.66
C LYS A 209 5.81 -14.19 18.99
N GLU A 210 6.22 -13.02 19.44
CA GLU A 210 5.68 -12.32 20.61
C GLU A 210 4.32 -11.62 20.33
N GLY A 211 3.83 -11.67 19.09
CA GLY A 211 2.56 -11.03 18.70
C GLY A 211 2.65 -9.52 18.51
N ARG A 212 3.85 -8.92 18.50
CA ARG A 212 4.03 -7.46 18.34
C ARG A 212 3.85 -6.97 16.90
N VAL A 213 4.00 -7.87 15.92
CA VAL A 213 3.86 -7.56 14.50
C VAL A 213 3.40 -8.79 13.73
N LEU A 214 2.49 -8.59 12.78
CA LEU A 214 2.12 -9.61 11.80
C LEU A 214 3.10 -9.54 10.63
N LEU A 215 3.80 -10.63 10.34
CA LEU A 215 4.65 -10.73 9.15
C LEU A 215 3.88 -11.44 8.05
N VAL A 216 3.90 -10.88 6.85
CA VAL A 216 3.22 -11.47 5.69
C VAL A 216 4.21 -11.55 4.54
N GLY A 217 4.74 -12.75 4.32
CA GLY A 217 5.65 -13.07 3.23
C GLY A 217 4.91 -13.45 1.95
N MET A 218 5.71 -13.81 0.93
CA MET A 218 5.18 -14.26 -0.36
C MET A 218 4.37 -15.57 -0.21
N THR A 219 4.80 -16.48 0.65
CA THR A 219 4.09 -17.74 0.88
C THR A 219 2.65 -17.48 1.37
N GLU A 220 2.48 -16.60 2.35
CA GLU A 220 1.18 -16.16 2.86
C GLU A 220 0.32 -15.50 1.77
N MET A 221 0.94 -14.65 0.95
CA MET A 221 0.22 -13.88 -0.07
C MET A 221 -0.34 -14.74 -1.20
N TYR A 222 0.37 -15.81 -1.56
CA TYR A 222 0.00 -16.70 -2.66
C TYR A 222 -0.68 -18.00 -2.18
N GLY A 223 -1.24 -18.01 -0.97
CA GLY A 223 -2.08 -19.10 -0.46
C GLY A 223 -1.33 -20.28 0.14
N GLY A 224 -0.03 -20.15 0.38
CA GLY A 224 0.69 -21.08 1.25
C GLY A 224 0.31 -20.85 2.71
N THR A 225 0.36 -21.91 3.52
CA THR A 225 0.18 -21.84 4.98
C THR A 225 1.55 -21.81 5.67
N PRO A 226 1.95 -20.69 6.31
CA PRO A 226 3.15 -20.63 7.12
C PRO A 226 2.83 -20.55 8.62
N ALA A 227 3.80 -21.00 9.42
CA ALA A 227 3.72 -21.09 10.87
C ALA A 227 3.95 -19.71 11.54
N GLN A 228 2.89 -18.95 11.78
CA GLN A 228 2.95 -17.78 12.66
C GLN A 228 1.87 -17.85 13.74
N ALA A 229 2.22 -17.45 14.96
CA ALA A 229 1.27 -17.32 16.04
C ALA A 229 0.27 -16.19 15.74
N PRO A 230 -1.01 -16.31 16.15
CA PRO A 230 -1.97 -15.21 16.04
C PRO A 230 -1.46 -13.97 16.79
N LEU A 231 -1.82 -12.78 16.32
CA LEU A 231 -1.55 -11.54 17.06
C LEU A 231 -2.14 -11.63 18.47
N THR A 232 -1.37 -11.23 19.48
CA THR A 232 -1.88 -11.07 20.84
C THR A 232 -2.74 -9.81 20.88
N GLY A 233 -4.06 -9.98 20.75
CA GLY A 233 -5.01 -8.87 20.92
C GLY A 233 -5.05 -8.37 22.37
N PRO A 234 -5.43 -7.10 22.61
CA PRO A 234 -5.80 -6.67 23.96
C PRO A 234 -6.97 -7.53 24.48
N PRO A 235 -7.10 -7.73 25.81
CA PRO A 235 -8.17 -8.53 26.37
C PRO A 235 -9.53 -8.02 25.88
N ARG A 236 -10.38 -8.94 25.40
CA ARG A 236 -11.76 -8.60 25.02
C ARG A 236 -12.44 -7.93 26.23
N PRO A 237 -13.02 -6.72 26.10
CA PRO A 237 -13.86 -6.20 27.15
C PRO A 237 -15.04 -7.16 27.34
N ARG A 238 -15.32 -7.46 28.61
CA ARG A 238 -16.47 -8.28 29.04
C ARG A 238 -17.79 -7.57 28.76
#